data_AF-A0A3A6QN21-F1
#
_entry.id   AF-A0A3A6QN21-F1
#
_cell.length_a   1.000
_cell.length_b   1.000
_cell.length_c   1.000
_cell.angle_alpha   90.00
_cell.angle_beta   90.00
_cell.angle_gamma   90.00
#
_symmetry.space_group_name_H-M   'P 1'
#
loop_
_entity.id
_entity.type
_entity.pdbx_description
1 polymer ?
#
loop_
_entity_poly.entity_id
_entity_poly.type
_entity_poly.pdbx_seq_one_letter_code
_entity_poly.pdbx_strand_id
1 'polypeptide(L)' 'MHQLQAIYLMELRELLVSDGTVKVPDGIADTVSPDVLDVRYLKRWAVFNNIIPATAEIGITM' A
#
# COMPACT_ATOMS: atom_id res chain seq x y z
N MET A 1 3.67 4.41 -19.23
CA MET A 1 3.57 5.26 -18.03
C MET A 1 2.82 4.44 -17.00
N HIS A 2 3.51 3.86 -16.01
CA HIS A 2 2.82 3.17 -14.93
C HIS A 2 2.20 4.24 -14.04
N GLN A 3 0.88 4.34 -14.07
CA GLN A 3 0.15 5.29 -13.24
C GLN A 3 0.23 4.77 -11.80
N LEU A 4 0.82 5.56 -10.90
CA LEU A 4 0.74 5.32 -9.45
C LEU A 4 -0.73 5.26 -9.08
N GLN A 5 -1.21 4.08 -8.73
CA GLN A 5 -2.63 3.82 -8.44
C GLN A 5 -2.90 3.76 -6.93
N ALA A 6 -1.85 3.71 -6.11
CA ALA A 6 -1.98 3.81 -4.67
C ALA A 6 -0.72 4.37 -4.00
N ILE A 7 -0.91 4.98 -2.82
CA ILE A 7 0.16 5.49 -1.96
C ILE A 7 -0.06 4.93 -0.55
N TYR A 8 0.95 4.27 0.00
CA TYR A 8 0.93 3.86 1.40
C TYR A 8 1.35 5.03 2.30
N LEU A 9 0.44 5.44 3.17
CA LEU A 9 0.61 6.47 4.20
C LEU A 9 1.14 5.78 5.47
N MET A 10 2.46 5.77 5.65
CA MET A 10 3.10 4.92 6.68
C MET A 10 2.70 5.31 8.11
N GLU A 11 2.69 6.60 8.43
CA GLU A 11 2.31 7.09 9.76
C GLU A 11 0.85 6.75 10.12
N LEU A 12 -0.03 6.74 9.11
CA LEU A 12 -1.45 6.46 9.29
C LEU A 12 -1.78 4.97 9.20
N ARG A 13 -0.86 4.16 8.67
CA ARG A 13 -1.08 2.75 8.33
C ARG A 13 -2.26 2.58 7.38
N GLU A 14 -2.34 3.45 6.37
CA GLU A 14 -3.43 3.49 5.40
C GLU A 14 -2.90 3.42 3.96
N LEU A 15 -3.68 2.81 3.07
CA LEU A 15 -3.44 2.82 1.64
C LEU A 15 -4.40 3.80 0.98
N LEU A 16 -3.86 4.91 0.48
CA LEU A 16 -4.59 5.87 -0.35
C LEU A 16 -4.78 5.28 -1.75
N VAL A 17 -6.02 5.23 -2.20
CA VAL A 17 -6.47 4.81 -3.53
C VAL A 17 -7.39 5.87 -4.14
N SER A 18 -7.81 5.70 -5.38
CA SER A 18 -8.66 6.68 -6.09
C SER A 18 -9.93 7.09 -5.34
N ASP A 19 -10.54 6.14 -4.61
CA ASP A 19 -11.85 6.31 -3.98
C ASP A 19 -11.77 6.64 -2.47
N GLY A 20 -10.56 6.85 -1.93
CA GLY A 20 -10.34 7.18 -0.52
C GLY A 20 -9.16 6.43 0.10
N THR A 21 -9.21 6.20 1.41
CA THR A 21 -8.18 5.44 2.13
C THR A 21 -8.73 4.12 2.66
N VAL A 22 -7.87 3.10 2.69
CA VAL A 22 -8.15 1.79 3.27
C VAL A 22 -7.16 1.51 4.38
N LYS A 23 -7.65 1.18 5.57
CA LYS A 23 -6.78 0.80 6.69
C LYS A 23 -6.04 -0.50 6.40
N VAL A 24 -4.72 -0.47 6.56
CA VAL A 24 -3.86 -1.64 6.39
C VAL A 24 -3.84 -2.43 7.70
N PRO A 25 -4.03 -3.76 7.66
CA PRO A 25 -3.93 -4.61 8.85
C PRO A 25 -2.54 -4.49 9.49
N ASP A 26 -2.48 -4.48 10.83
CA ASP A 26 -1.22 -4.26 11.56
C ASP A 26 -0.11 -5.21 11.13
N GLY A 27 -0.41 -6.51 10.97
CA GLY A 27 0.59 -7.49 10.52
C GLY A 27 1.14 -7.25 9.11
N ILE A 28 0.45 -6.48 8.26
CA ILE A 28 0.97 -6.02 6.97
C ILE A 28 1.68 -4.68 7.13
N ALA A 29 1.11 -3.75 7.90
CA ALA A 29 1.69 -2.43 8.15
C ALA A 29 3.08 -2.54 8.81
N ASP A 30 3.25 -3.49 9.73
CA ASP A 30 4.52 -3.75 10.43
C ASP A 30 5.62 -4.32 9.48
N THR A 31 5.26 -4.76 8.27
CA THR A 31 6.23 -5.19 7.25
C THR A 31 6.84 -4.03 6.45
N VAL A 32 6.29 -2.82 6.61
CA VAL A 32 6.74 -1.62 5.92
C VAL A 32 7.08 -0.55 6.96
N SER A 33 8.36 -0.31 7.16
CA SER A 33 8.88 0.64 8.16
C SER A 33 9.85 1.62 7.52
N PRO A 34 10.27 2.69 8.22
CA PRO A 34 11.27 3.63 7.70
C PRO A 34 12.59 2.94 7.32
N ASP A 35 12.96 1.88 8.04
CA ASP A 35 14.15 1.07 7.77
C ASP A 35 13.93 0.01 6.68
N VAL A 36 12.67 -0.34 6.42
CA VAL A 36 12.26 -1.40 5.49
C VAL A 36 11.13 -0.91 4.59
N LEU A 37 11.50 -0.24 3.50
CA LEU A 37 10.58 0.31 2.50
C LEU A 37 10.07 -0.75 1.49
N ASP A 38 9.88 -2.01 1.91
CA ASP A 38 9.46 -3.09 1.02
C ASP A 38 7.93 -3.28 1.00
N VAL A 39 7.27 -2.74 -0.03
CA VAL A 39 5.82 -2.83 -0.21
C VAL A 39 5.33 -4.12 -0.86
N ARG A 40 6.17 -5.14 -1.08
CA ARG A 40 5.74 -6.38 -1.77
C ARG A 40 4.65 -7.13 -1.03
N TYR A 41 4.70 -7.18 0.31
CA TYR A 41 3.65 -7.82 1.09
C TYR A 41 2.36 -6.99 1.10
N LEU A 42 2.49 -5.67 1.26
CA LEU A 42 1.38 -4.73 1.13
C LEU A 42 0.68 -4.84 -0.24
N LYS A 43 1.45 -4.88 -1.33
CA LYS A 43 0.92 -5.05 -2.69
C LYS A 43 0.17 -6.38 -2.83
N ARG A 44 0.75 -7.48 -2.35
CA ARG A 44 0.10 -8.79 -2.40
C ARG A 44 -1.22 -8.80 -1.64
N TRP A 45 -1.25 -8.21 -0.45
CA TRP A 45 -2.47 -8.06 0.33
C TRP A 45 -3.52 -7.21 -0.41
N ALA A 46 -3.13 -6.04 -0.93
CA ALA A 46 -4.05 -5.12 -1.60
C ALA A 46 -4.65 -5.73 -2.88
N VAL A 47 -3.84 -6.46 -3.66
CA VAL A 47 -4.30 -7.18 -4.85
C VAL A 47 -5.23 -8.34 -4.47
N PHE A 48 -4.89 -9.12 -3.45
CA PHE A 48 -5.70 -10.24 -2.98
C PHE A 48 -7.10 -9.79 -2.52
N ASN A 49 -7.20 -8.60 -1.92
CA ASN A 49 -8.46 -8.02 -1.47
C ASN A 49 -9.17 -7.18 -2.54
N ASN A 50 -8.71 -7.20 -3.80
CA ASN A 50 -9.25 -6.39 -4.90
C ASN A 50 -9.27 -4.88 -4.63
N ILE A 51 -8.36 -4.38 -3.78
CA ILE A 51 -8.23 -2.94 -3.48
C ILE A 51 -7.54 -2.22 -4.64
N ILE A 52 -6.55 -2.87 -5.25
CA ILE A 52 -5.84 -2.40 -6.45
C ILE A 52 -5.66 -3.55 -7.45
N PRO A 53 -5.53 -3.26 -8.75
CA PRO A 53 -5.21 -4.28 -9.75
C PRO A 53 -3.76 -4.77 -9.61
N ALA A 54 -3.46 -5.98 -10.11
CA ALA A 54 -2.13 -6.58 -10.02
C ALA A 54 -1.01 -5.74 -10.69
N THR A 55 -1.37 -4.96 -11.70
CA THR A 55 -0.49 -4.07 -12.45
C THR A 55 -0.23 -2.74 -11.75
N ALA A 56 -0.96 -2.43 -10.67
CA ALA A 56 -0.78 -1.19 -9.91
C ALA A 56 0.62 -1.10 -9.29
N GLU A 57 1.19 0.10 -9.31
CA GLU A 57 2.35 0.45 -8.50
C GLU A 57 1.89 1.15 -7.22
N ILE A 58 2.56 0.82 -6.11
CA ILE A 58 2.35 1.45 -4.80
C ILE A 58 3.56 2.32 -4.49
N GLY A 59 3.32 3.62 -4.28
CA GLY A 59 4.30 4.52 -3.68
C GLY A 59 4.24 4.46 -2.16
N ILE A 60 5.28 4.96 -1.48
CA ILE A 60 5.30 5.14 -0.03
C ILE A 60 5.47 6.63 0.24
N THR A 61 4.68 7.16 1.17
CA THR A 61 4.97 8.43 1.82
C THR A 61 5.18 8.18 3.31
N MET A 62 6.16 8.88 3.86
CA MET A 62 6.33 9.04 5.29
C MET A 62 5.33 10.09 5.76
#